data_AF-A0AAW5EHZ6-F1
#
_entry.id   AF-A0AAW5EHZ6-F1
#
_cell.length_a   1.000
_cell.length_b   1.000
_cell.length_c   1.000
_cell.angle_alpha   90.00
_cell.angle_beta   90.00
_cell.angle_gamma   90.00
#
_symmetry.space_group_name_H-M   'P 1'
#
loop_
_entity.id
_entity.type
_entity.pdbx_description
1 polymer ?
#
loop_
_entity_poly.entity_id
_entity_poly.type
_entity_poly.pdbx_seq_one_letter_code
_entity_poly.pdbx_strand_id
1 'polypeptide(L)'
;MDGNKDSDPRVKTLRKRLGKASDLITNDAYLPMFRNRQIRYPKEFEESLIQAARKKDPKRWLAKVWSCKNMIASVKMLAKYIARRIARHAKEVHDAKVAKQLKRINPAGLLKLTEIKKQRKSTAGNLLL
;
A
#
# COMPACT_ATOMS: atom_id res chain seq x y z
N MET A 1 0.70 13.47 -39.90
CA MET A 1 -0.52 12.70 -40.20
C MET A 1 -1.36 12.62 -38.94
N ASP A 2 -2.05 13.72 -38.61
CA ASP A 2 -2.94 13.80 -37.46
C ASP A 2 -4.34 13.34 -37.89
N GLY A 3 -4.49 12.03 -38.02
CA GLY A 3 -5.79 11.41 -38.25
C GLY A 3 -6.67 11.60 -37.03
N ASN A 4 -7.82 12.23 -37.23
CA ASN A 4 -8.91 12.44 -36.27
C ASN A 4 -9.04 11.29 -35.24
N LYS A 5 -8.47 11.47 -34.04
CA LYS A 5 -8.37 10.43 -32.99
C LYS A 5 -9.72 10.14 -32.32
N ASP A 6 -10.74 10.92 -32.65
CA ASP A 6 -12.07 10.89 -32.03
C ASP A 6 -13.16 10.23 -32.91
N SER A 7 -12.82 9.54 -33.99
CA SER A 7 -13.84 8.92 -34.87
C SER A 7 -14.13 7.44 -34.59
N ASP A 8 -13.19 6.66 -34.03
CA ASP A 8 -13.39 5.21 -33.80
C ASP A 8 -14.21 4.95 -32.51
N PRO A 9 -15.44 4.39 -32.62
CA PRO A 9 -16.27 4.05 -31.46
C PRO A 9 -15.58 3.12 -30.44
N ARG A 10 -14.66 2.28 -30.92
CA ARG A 10 -13.88 1.36 -30.09
C ARG A 10 -12.87 2.11 -29.22
N VAL A 11 -12.18 3.11 -29.78
CA VAL A 11 -11.22 3.96 -29.05
C VAL A 11 -11.94 4.73 -27.94
N LYS A 12 -13.08 5.35 -28.25
CA LYS A 12 -13.92 6.04 -27.24
C LYS A 12 -14.32 5.10 -26.11
N THR A 13 -14.77 3.90 -26.47
CA THR A 13 -15.16 2.86 -25.49
C THR A 13 -13.99 2.46 -24.60
N LEU A 14 -12.80 2.24 -25.16
CA LEU A 14 -11.61 1.87 -24.41
C LEU A 14 -11.16 3.01 -23.48
N ARG A 15 -11.13 4.25 -23.95
CA ARG A 15 -10.81 5.42 -23.14
C ARG A 15 -11.79 5.58 -21.97
N LYS A 16 -13.10 5.44 -22.22
CA LYS A 16 -14.13 5.44 -21.17
C LYS A 16 -13.89 4.34 -20.12
N ARG A 17 -13.56 3.12 -20.55
CA ARG A 17 -13.29 1.98 -19.64
C ARG A 17 -12.00 2.14 -18.83
N LEU A 18 -10.98 2.78 -19.41
CA LEU A 18 -9.72 3.08 -18.73
C LEU A 18 -9.87 4.23 -17.72
N GLY A 19 -10.88 5.08 -17.87
CA GLY A 19 -11.16 6.20 -16.96
C GLY A 19 -9.95 7.13 -16.87
N LYS A 20 -9.55 7.50 -15.64
CA LYS A 20 -8.41 8.40 -15.37
C LYS A 20 -7.08 7.94 -15.98
N ALA A 21 -6.90 6.63 -16.23
CA ALA A 21 -5.70 6.11 -16.86
C ALA A 21 -5.59 6.50 -18.35
N SER A 22 -6.73 6.80 -19.00
CA SER A 22 -6.80 7.23 -20.40
C SER A 22 -5.92 8.45 -20.67
N ASP A 23 -5.90 9.41 -19.75
CA ASP A 23 -5.17 10.69 -19.89
C ASP A 23 -3.65 10.49 -19.90
N LEU A 24 -3.19 9.38 -19.33
CA LEU A 24 -1.78 9.00 -19.31
C LEU A 24 -1.33 8.23 -20.57
N ILE A 25 -2.28 7.84 -21.44
CA ILE A 25 -2.01 7.05 -22.64
C ILE A 25 -2.10 7.95 -23.88
N THR A 26 -0.92 8.28 -24.43
CA THR A 26 -0.80 9.20 -25.56
C THR A 26 -1.16 8.58 -26.90
N ASN A 27 -0.87 7.29 -27.10
CA ASN A 27 -1.12 6.60 -28.37
C ASN A 27 -2.23 5.56 -28.22
N ASP A 28 -3.30 5.73 -29.00
CA ASP A 28 -4.52 4.92 -28.98
C ASP A 28 -4.27 3.45 -29.31
N ALA A 29 -3.23 3.14 -30.09
CA ALA A 29 -2.85 1.78 -30.44
C ALA A 29 -2.56 0.91 -29.21
N TYR A 30 -2.15 1.52 -28.09
CA TYR A 30 -1.83 0.81 -26.85
C TYR A 30 -3.01 0.72 -25.87
N LEU A 31 -4.15 1.35 -26.14
CA LEU A 31 -5.32 1.28 -25.24
C LEU A 31 -5.77 -0.16 -24.93
N PRO A 32 -5.84 -1.10 -25.90
CA PRO A 32 -6.19 -2.48 -25.61
C PRO A 32 -5.19 -3.15 -24.66
N MET A 33 -3.89 -2.83 -24.80
CA MET A 33 -2.85 -3.37 -23.92
C MET A 33 -3.07 -2.92 -22.49
N PHE A 34 -3.24 -1.61 -22.24
CA PHE A 34 -3.48 -1.08 -20.90
C PHE A 34 -4.79 -1.60 -20.31
N ARG A 35 -5.84 -1.74 -21.11
CA ARG A 35 -7.11 -2.31 -20.67
C ARG A 35 -6.93 -3.76 -20.21
N ASN A 36 -6.17 -4.57 -20.96
CA ASN A 36 -5.86 -5.94 -20.56
C ASN A 36 -5.06 -5.98 -19.25
N ARG A 37 -4.16 -5.02 -19.00
CA ARG A 37 -3.43 -4.93 -17.72
C ARG A 37 -4.34 -4.57 -16.56
N GLN A 38 -5.23 -3.60 -16.76
CA GLN A 38 -6.23 -3.20 -15.78
C GLN A 38 -7.15 -4.37 -15.38
N ILE A 39 -7.56 -5.21 -16.34
CA ILE A 39 -8.39 -6.39 -16.07
C ILE A 39 -7.60 -7.46 -15.31
N ARG A 40 -6.37 -7.78 -15.76
CA ARG A 40 -5.60 -8.90 -15.20
C ARG A 40 -4.95 -8.59 -13.85
N TYR A 41 -4.58 -7.34 -13.63
CA TYR A 41 -3.82 -6.89 -12.46
C TYR A 41 -4.42 -5.60 -11.87
N PRO A 42 -5.68 -5.62 -11.42
CA PRO A 42 -6.40 -4.41 -11.04
C PRO A 42 -5.70 -3.65 -9.90
N LYS A 43 -5.24 -4.35 -8.86
CA LYS A 43 -4.58 -3.73 -7.69
C LYS A 43 -3.24 -3.09 -8.07
N GLU A 44 -2.43 -3.81 -8.84
CA GLU A 44 -1.14 -3.32 -9.31
C GLU A 44 -1.31 -2.17 -10.30
N PHE A 45 -2.33 -2.24 -11.16
CA PHE A 45 -2.67 -1.18 -12.10
C PHE A 45 -3.04 0.11 -11.35
N GLU A 46 -3.91 0.04 -10.34
CA GLU A 46 -4.25 1.19 -9.50
C GLU A 46 -3.03 1.77 -8.77
N GLU A 47 -2.22 0.92 -8.13
CA GLU A 47 -1.00 1.38 -7.47
C GLU A 47 -0.04 2.03 -8.49
N SER A 48 0.04 1.51 -9.72
CA SER A 48 0.86 2.12 -10.76
C SER A 48 0.38 3.53 -11.13
N LEU A 49 -0.92 3.82 -11.12
CA LEU A 49 -1.44 5.17 -11.35
C LEU A 49 -1.04 6.13 -10.22
N ILE A 50 -1.13 5.67 -8.96
CA ILE A 50 -0.70 6.44 -7.78
C ILE A 50 0.79 6.76 -7.88
N GLN A 51 1.61 5.79 -8.29
CA GLN A 51 3.05 5.97 -8.43
C GLN A 51 3.39 6.89 -9.60
N ALA A 52 2.72 6.74 -10.75
CA ALA A 52 2.91 7.58 -11.93
C ALA A 52 2.67 9.06 -11.62
N ALA A 53 1.61 9.37 -10.87
CA ALA A 53 1.27 10.74 -10.47
C ALA A 53 2.38 11.43 -9.64
N ARG A 54 3.28 10.66 -9.02
CA ARG A 54 4.41 11.17 -8.24
C ARG A 54 5.70 11.35 -9.05
N LYS A 55 5.70 10.99 -10.34
CA LYS A 55 6.88 11.06 -11.21
C LYS A 55 6.88 12.36 -12.01
N LYS A 56 8.09 12.82 -12.36
CA LYS A 56 8.30 13.99 -13.22
C LYS A 56 7.57 13.86 -14.57
N ASP A 57 7.57 12.65 -15.13
CA ASP A 57 6.83 12.32 -16.34
C ASP A 57 5.95 11.07 -16.10
N PRO A 58 4.69 11.28 -15.71
CA PRO A 58 3.75 10.19 -15.43
C PRO A 58 3.49 9.29 -16.64
N LYS A 59 3.38 9.88 -17.85
CA LYS A 59 3.04 9.18 -19.10
C LYS A 59 4.15 8.21 -19.48
N ARG A 60 5.39 8.71 -19.55
CA ARG A 60 6.57 7.90 -19.89
C ARG A 60 6.82 6.81 -18.85
N TRP A 61 6.64 7.13 -17.57
CA TRP A 61 6.83 6.14 -16.51
C TRP A 61 5.80 5.00 -16.61
N LEU A 62 4.51 5.33 -16.79
CA LEU A 62 3.45 4.34 -16.89
C LEU A 62 3.67 3.42 -18.11
N ALA A 63 4.02 3.98 -19.26
CA ALA A 63 4.36 3.23 -20.46
C ALA A 63 5.56 2.29 -20.24
N LYS A 64 6.62 2.77 -19.56
CA LYS A 64 7.80 1.96 -19.26
C LYS A 64 7.47 0.76 -18.39
N VAL A 65 6.69 0.97 -17.33
CA VAL A 65 6.27 -0.07 -16.38
C VAL A 65 5.42 -1.14 -17.08
N TRP A 66 4.44 -0.73 -17.89
CA TRP A 66 3.54 -1.66 -18.54
C TRP A 66 3.98 -2.12 -19.94
N SER A 67 5.21 -1.80 -20.35
CA SER A 67 5.78 -2.35 -21.58
C SER A 67 5.89 -3.87 -21.50
N CYS A 68 5.65 -4.57 -22.62
CA CYS A 68 5.64 -6.03 -22.67
C CYS A 68 6.95 -6.66 -22.17
N LYS A 69 8.10 -6.04 -22.47
CA LYS A 69 9.43 -6.50 -22.06
C LYS A 69 9.60 -6.61 -20.54
N ASN A 70 8.89 -5.79 -19.77
CA ASN A 70 9.06 -5.69 -18.31
C ASN A 70 7.87 -6.24 -17.51
N MET A 71 6.88 -6.86 -18.15
CA MET A 71 5.57 -7.14 -17.57
C MET A 71 5.63 -7.87 -16.21
N ILE A 72 6.29 -9.03 -16.16
CA ILE A 72 6.34 -9.86 -14.94
C ILE A 72 7.11 -9.14 -13.83
N ALA A 73 8.23 -8.51 -14.18
CA ALA A 73 9.04 -7.75 -13.23
C ALA A 73 8.26 -6.56 -12.63
N SER A 74 7.52 -5.84 -13.47
CA SER A 74 6.68 -4.72 -13.07
C SER A 74 5.56 -5.14 -12.13
N VAL A 75 4.85 -6.24 -12.42
CA VAL A 75 3.80 -6.77 -11.54
C VAL A 75 4.38 -7.17 -10.18
N LYS A 76 5.50 -7.92 -10.16
CA LYS A 76 6.18 -8.28 -8.91
C LYS A 76 6.60 -7.06 -8.09
N MET A 77 7.08 -6.03 -8.77
CA MET A 77 7.50 -4.77 -8.13
C MET A 77 6.29 -4.03 -7.52
N LEU A 78 5.17 -3.96 -8.22
CA LEU A 78 3.94 -3.32 -7.74
C LEU A 78 3.32 -4.11 -6.57
N ALA A 79 3.30 -5.43 -6.64
CA ALA A 79 2.85 -6.28 -5.53
C ALA A 79 3.69 -6.05 -4.26
N LYS A 80 5.01 -5.86 -4.39
CA LYS A 80 5.88 -5.48 -3.26
C LYS A 80 5.50 -4.14 -2.65
N TYR A 81 5.13 -3.14 -3.45
CA TYR A 81 4.66 -1.86 -2.91
C TYR A 81 3.37 -2.00 -2.11
N ILE A 82 2.42 -2.78 -2.63
CA ILE A 82 1.16 -3.05 -1.92
C ILE A 82 1.44 -3.75 -0.59
N ALA A 83 2.26 -4.81 -0.59
CA ALA A 83 2.62 -5.52 0.64
C ALA A 83 3.29 -4.60 1.67
N ARG A 84 4.20 -3.70 1.25
CA ARG A 84 4.84 -2.71 2.13
C ARG A 84 3.84 -1.71 2.71
N ARG A 85 2.80 -1.31 1.95
CA ARG A 85 1.74 -0.43 2.48
C ARG A 85 0.92 -1.16 3.54
N ILE A 86 0.52 -2.40 3.29
CA ILE A 86 -0.22 -3.23 4.25
C ILE A 86 0.59 -3.42 5.54
N ALA A 87 1.87 -3.76 5.42
CA ALA A 87 2.75 -3.96 6.58
C ALA A 87 2.92 -2.69 7.43
N ARG A 88 3.07 -1.52 6.79
CA ARG A 88 3.12 -0.24 7.50
C ARG A 88 1.84 0.06 8.26
N HIS A 89 0.69 -0.13 7.62
CA HIS A 89 -0.60 0.09 8.26
C HIS A 89 -0.81 -0.86 9.45
N ALA A 90 -0.47 -2.14 9.31
CA ALA A 90 -0.53 -3.11 10.41
C ALA A 90 0.36 -2.68 11.59
N LYS A 91 1.56 -2.16 11.31
CA LYS A 91 2.45 -1.61 12.34
C LYS A 91 1.85 -0.38 13.03
N GLU A 92 1.30 0.56 12.28
CA GLU A 92 0.65 1.76 12.85
C GLU A 92 -0.50 1.38 13.80
N VAL A 93 -1.32 0.41 13.42
CA VAL A 93 -2.42 -0.12 14.27
C VAL A 93 -1.86 -0.78 15.53
N HIS A 94 -0.80 -1.59 15.40
CA HIS A 94 -0.14 -2.22 16.54
C HIS A 94 0.44 -1.16 17.50
N ASP A 95 1.19 -0.19 16.98
CA ASP A 95 1.83 0.86 17.77
C ASP A 95 0.79 1.73 18.48
N ALA A 96 -0.35 2.04 17.83
CA ALA A 96 -1.47 2.71 18.46
C ALA A 96 -2.09 1.90 19.61
N LYS A 97 -2.21 0.57 19.45
CA LYS A 97 -2.71 -0.32 20.51
C LYS A 97 -1.76 -0.37 21.70
N VAL A 98 -0.45 -0.48 21.45
CA VAL A 98 0.59 -0.46 22.50
C VAL A 98 0.58 0.89 23.21
N ALA A 99 0.53 2.01 22.50
CA ALA A 99 0.46 3.34 23.10
C ALA A 99 -0.77 3.51 23.99
N LYS A 100 -1.94 2.99 23.57
CA LYS A 100 -3.16 2.99 24.39
C LYS A 100 -3.01 2.12 25.65
N GLN A 101 -2.34 0.97 25.55
CA GLN A 101 -2.05 0.13 26.71
C GLN A 101 -1.09 0.81 27.68
N LEU A 102 0.00 1.42 27.17
CA LEU A 102 0.96 2.17 27.99
C LEU A 102 0.27 3.31 28.76
N LYS A 103 -0.65 4.05 28.13
CA LYS A 103 -1.44 5.09 28.82
C LYS A 103 -2.36 4.55 29.92
N ARG A 104 -2.75 3.27 29.87
CA ARG A 104 -3.57 2.62 30.90
C ARG A 104 -2.76 2.05 32.06
N ILE A 105 -1.44 1.88 31.88
CA ILE A 105 -0.58 1.37 32.94
C ILE A 105 -0.44 2.47 33.99
N ASN A 106 -0.82 2.16 35.23
CA ASN A 106 -0.60 3.02 36.39
C ASN A 106 0.77 2.69 37.02
N PRO A 107 1.82 3.47 36.76
CA PRO A 107 3.16 3.17 37.26
C PRO A 107 3.23 3.18 38.80
N ALA A 108 2.45 4.05 39.46
CA ALA A 108 2.41 4.13 40.92
C ALA A 108 1.76 2.88 41.54
N GLY A 109 0.71 2.36 40.91
CA GLY A 109 0.07 1.11 41.34
C GLY A 109 0.99 -0.10 41.18
N LEU A 110 1.79 -0.14 40.11
CA LEU A 110 2.81 -1.16 39.89
C LEU A 110 3.92 -1.13 40.94
N LEU A 111 4.43 0.07 41.28
CA LEU A 111 5.44 0.21 42.33
C LEU A 111 4.93 -0.27 43.69
N LYS A 112 3.71 0.13 44.08
CA LYS A 112 3.07 -0.37 45.31
C LYS A 112 2.92 -1.89 45.32
N LEU A 113 2.53 -2.49 44.19
CA LEU A 113 2.46 -3.96 44.07
C LEU A 113 3.82 -4.64 44.21
N THR A 114 4.90 -4.05 43.68
CA THR A 114 6.25 -4.58 43.84
C THR A 114 6.74 -4.49 45.29
N GLU A 115 6.44 -3.40 45.99
CA GLU A 115 6.76 -3.25 47.42
C GLU A 115 6.00 -4.28 48.27
N ILE A 116 4.69 -4.44 48.04
CA ILE A 116 3.86 -5.45 48.74
C ILE A 116 4.39 -6.87 48.51
N LYS A 117 4.80 -7.22 47.28
CA LYS A 117 5.41 -8.54 47.00
C LYS A 117 6.75 -8.72 47.73
N LYS A 118 7.58 -7.68 47.79
CA LYS A 118 8.89 -7.70 48.46
C LYS A 118 8.71 -7.88 49.97
N GLN A 119 7.75 -7.18 50.56
CA GLN A 119 7.38 -7.33 51.96
C GLN A 119 6.89 -8.75 52.26
N ARG A 120 5.92 -9.29 51.50
CA ARG A 120 5.41 -10.67 51.66
C ARG A 120 6.50 -11.75 51.54
N LYS A 121 7.47 -11.56 50.63
CA LYS A 121 8.57 -12.51 50.47
C LYS A 121 9.54 -12.49 51.67
N SER A 122 9.74 -11.32 52.29
CA SER A 122 10.52 -11.22 53.54
C SER A 122 9.77 -11.83 54.74
N THR A 123 8.44 -11.67 54.80
CA THR A 123 7.64 -12.26 55.89
C THR A 123 7.58 -13.78 55.78
N ALA A 124 7.47 -14.34 54.58
CA ALA A 124 7.51 -15.79 54.36
C ALA A 124 8.89 -16.40 54.65
N GLY A 125 9.99 -15.65 54.43
CA GLY A 125 11.35 -16.08 54.81
C GLY A 125 11.60 -16.04 56.32
N ASN A 126 10.95 -15.13 57.05
CA ASN A 126 11.04 -15.03 58.51
C ASN A 126 10.16 -16.02 59.27
N LEU A 127 9.21 -16.70 58.61
CA LEU A 127 8.31 -17.70 59.22
C LEU A 127 8.82 -19.15 59.04
N LEU A 128 9.99 -19.34 58.41
CA LEU A 128 10.63 -20.64 58.14
C LEU A 128 11.96 -20.83 58.92
N LEU A 129 12.21 -19.99 59.92
CA LEU A 129 13.28 -20.09 60.92
C LEU A 129 12.66 -20.15 62.31
#